data_AF-A0A507EK37-F1
#
_entry.id   AF-A0A507EK37-F1
#
_cell.length_a   1.000
_cell.length_b   1.000
_cell.length_c   1.000
_cell.angle_alpha   90.00
_cell.angle_beta   90.00
_cell.angle_gamma   90.00
#
_symmetry.space_group_name_H-M   'P 1'
#
loop_
_entity.id
_entity.type
_entity.pdbx_description
1 polymer ?
#
loop_
_entity_poly.entity_id
_entity_poly.type
_entity_poly.pdbx_seq_one_letter_code
_entity_poly.pdbx_strand_id
1 'polypeptide(L)'
;MERYLVIVKQRKVTVPIMVVMALMTWVPGLFIGIYPWLTGRFVLRPAQIACSGAWYTREPLALAHTIFCIIMLSSTMVLTVVFYGKTFLVVRAHVNELSGMIKTQLIMSATGNSTIDPSQSDQKVLVDGGGGFWARLVENIKFSLSLFGSGEVDDQGDESSQGSRGKRASFTKKSMTRKQKTLRLEREVLRRSVRIVGLFMFGWCIHAAMFAYEAISGKPCPYVMDFFGHTMVIVGAVLQPFLLVHDNKLFGRAFCEQFKIPPAWIGI
;
A
#
# COMPACT_ATOMS: atom_id res chain seq x y z
N MET A 1 -1.68 3.18 -5.14
CA MET A 1 -2.81 2.97 -6.08
C MET A 1 -2.67 1.67 -6.87
N GLU A 2 -1.55 1.40 -7.54
CA GLU A 2 -1.34 0.17 -8.33
C GLU A 2 -1.76 -1.12 -7.60
N ARG A 3 -1.23 -1.34 -6.38
CA ARG A 3 -1.57 -2.52 -5.55
C ARG A 3 -3.06 -2.64 -5.25
N TYR A 4 -3.75 -1.52 -5.07
CA TYR A 4 -5.20 -1.52 -4.86
C TYR A 4 -5.94 -1.97 -6.14
N LEU A 5 -5.53 -1.48 -7.32
CA LEU A 5 -6.14 -1.90 -8.59
C LEU A 5 -5.93 -3.39 -8.88
N VAL A 6 -4.73 -3.90 -8.62
CA VAL A 6 -4.39 -5.31 -8.88
C VAL A 6 -5.05 -6.25 -7.89
N ILE A 7 -4.97 -5.97 -6.58
CA ILE A 7 -5.43 -6.91 -5.54
C ILE A 7 -6.93 -6.78 -5.27
N VAL A 8 -7.44 -5.54 -5.15
CA VAL A 8 -8.82 -5.29 -4.73
C VAL A 8 -9.77 -5.28 -5.92
N LYS A 9 -9.37 -4.63 -7.03
CA LYS A 9 -10.21 -4.52 -8.23
C LYS A 9 -9.94 -5.61 -9.26
N GLN A 10 -8.91 -6.42 -9.08
CA GLN A 10 -8.48 -7.45 -10.03
C GLN A 10 -8.33 -6.93 -11.48
N ARG A 11 -8.04 -5.62 -11.63
CA ARG A 11 -7.87 -5.01 -12.95
C ARG A 11 -6.42 -5.14 -13.41
N LYS A 12 -6.24 -5.52 -14.67
CA LYS A 12 -4.94 -5.44 -15.33
C LYS A 12 -4.56 -3.97 -15.47
N VAL A 13 -3.41 -3.59 -14.91
CA VAL A 13 -2.87 -2.24 -15.04
C VAL A 13 -2.28 -2.11 -16.44
N THR A 14 -2.99 -1.39 -17.32
CA THR A 14 -2.54 -1.11 -18.69
C THR A 14 -1.58 0.07 -18.73
N VAL A 15 -0.76 0.16 -19.77
CA VAL A 15 0.19 1.28 -19.96
C VAL A 15 -0.49 2.65 -19.89
N PRO A 16 -1.65 2.90 -20.54
CA PRO A 16 -2.34 4.18 -20.42
C PRO A 16 -2.70 4.55 -18.98
N ILE A 17 -3.13 3.59 -18.16
CA ILE A 17 -3.44 3.82 -16.74
C ILE A 17 -2.16 4.20 -15.98
N MET A 18 -1.02 3.55 -16.26
CA MET A 18 0.26 3.91 -15.65
C MET A 18 0.70 5.33 -16.03
N VAL A 19 0.56 5.70 -17.30
CA VAL A 19 0.88 7.04 -17.79
C VAL A 19 0.01 8.09 -17.09
N VAL A 20 -1.31 7.86 -16.99
CA VAL A 20 -2.21 8.78 -16.27
C VAL A 20 -1.83 8.90 -14.80
N MET A 21 -1.55 7.79 -14.12
CA MET A 21 -1.09 7.82 -12.72
C MET A 21 0.23 8.59 -12.55
N ALA A 22 1.16 8.43 -13.49
CA ALA A 22 2.42 9.17 -13.49
C ALA A 22 2.18 10.67 -13.70
N LEU A 23 1.39 11.05 -14.73
CA LEU A 23 1.08 12.45 -15.02
C LEU A 23 0.37 13.15 -13.86
N MET A 24 -0.57 12.47 -13.20
CA MET A 24 -1.27 12.98 -12.00
C MET A 24 -0.33 13.24 -10.82
N THR A 25 0.86 12.64 -10.82
CA THR A 25 1.89 12.87 -9.79
C THR A 25 2.88 13.95 -10.23
N TRP A 26 3.38 13.85 -11.46
CA TRP A 26 4.44 14.71 -11.98
C TRP A 26 3.95 16.13 -12.28
N VAL A 27 2.77 16.30 -12.88
CA VAL A 27 2.27 17.63 -13.25
C VAL A 27 2.05 18.51 -12.02
N PRO A 28 1.36 18.06 -10.95
CA PRO A 28 1.25 18.86 -9.73
C PRO A 28 2.60 19.07 -9.04
N GLY A 29 3.48 18.06 -9.05
CA GLY A 29 4.82 18.18 -8.46
C GLY A 29 5.68 19.24 -9.14
N LEU A 30 5.66 19.31 -10.48
CA LEU A 30 6.32 20.36 -11.25
C LEU A 30 5.75 21.73 -10.94
N PHE A 31 4.42 21.85 -10.90
CA PHE A 31 3.77 23.11 -10.56
C PHE A 31 4.19 23.64 -9.17
N ILE A 32 4.17 22.77 -8.15
CA ILE A 32 4.58 23.10 -6.77
C ILE A 32 6.07 23.48 -6.72
N GLY A 33 6.93 22.78 -7.45
CA GLY A 33 8.37 23.05 -7.48
C GLY A 33 8.75 24.33 -8.23
N ILE A 34 8.05 24.65 -9.31
CA ILE A 34 8.34 25.80 -10.19
C ILE A 34 7.77 27.10 -9.61
N TYR A 35 6.67 27.06 -8.86
CA TYR A 35 6.02 28.28 -8.36
C TYR A 35 6.93 29.20 -7.53
N PRO A 36 7.70 28.71 -6.53
CA PRO A 36 8.64 29.56 -5.78
C PRO A 36 9.73 30.17 -6.65
N TRP A 37 10.11 29.49 -7.74
CA TRP A 37 11.09 29.96 -8.70
C TRP A 37 10.55 31.11 -9.54
N LEU A 38 9.35 30.95 -10.11
CA LEU A 38 8.70 31.98 -10.92
C LEU A 38 8.37 33.25 -10.12
N THR A 39 8.11 33.10 -8.82
CA THR A 39 7.78 34.22 -7.94
C THR A 39 9.00 34.84 -7.25
N GLY A 40 10.21 34.30 -7.47
CA GLY A 40 11.45 34.80 -6.85
C GLY A 40 11.47 34.69 -5.33
N ARG A 41 10.67 33.79 -4.74
CA ARG A 41 10.45 33.71 -3.28
C ARG A 41 11.29 32.64 -2.57
N PHE A 42 12.46 32.31 -3.12
CA PHE A 42 13.40 31.43 -2.44
C PHE A 42 14.12 32.18 -1.33
N VAL A 43 14.03 31.65 -0.12
CA VAL A 43 14.75 32.15 1.05
C VAL A 43 15.63 31.03 1.61
N LEU A 44 16.82 31.43 2.07
CA LEU A 44 17.67 30.53 2.84
C LEU A 44 16.97 30.23 4.17
N ARG A 45 16.80 28.94 4.48
CA ARG A 45 16.09 28.51 5.68
C ARG A 45 16.91 28.76 6.95
N PRO A 46 16.27 28.89 8.13
CA PRO A 46 16.98 29.12 9.39
C PRO A 46 18.06 28.06 9.68
N ALA A 47 17.84 26.80 9.30
CA ALA A 47 18.84 25.76 9.46
C ALA A 47 20.02 25.83 8.47
N GLN A 48 19.97 26.72 7.47
CA GLN A 48 20.98 26.91 6.43
C GLN A 48 21.33 25.65 5.61
N ILE A 49 20.55 24.58 5.73
CA ILE A 49 20.72 23.31 4.99
C ILE A 49 19.98 23.29 3.66
N ALA A 50 19.02 24.22 3.46
CA ALA A 50 18.17 24.25 2.27
C ALA A 50 17.71 25.67 1.93
N CYS A 51 17.51 25.92 0.64
CA CYS A 51 16.77 27.06 0.12
C CYS A 51 15.35 26.60 -0.23
N SER A 52 14.32 27.24 0.32
CA SER A 52 12.93 26.90 0.01
C SER A 52 12.04 28.13 -0.02
N GLY A 53 10.77 27.97 -0.40
CA GLY A 53 9.82 29.07 -0.44
C GLY A 53 9.63 29.76 0.92
N ALA A 54 9.29 31.05 0.92
CA ALA A 54 8.91 31.78 2.14
C ALA A 54 7.43 31.51 2.50
N TRP A 55 7.15 30.38 3.16
CA TRP A 55 5.78 29.92 3.48
C TRP A 55 5.06 30.71 4.57
N TYR A 56 5.79 31.54 5.32
CA TYR A 56 5.25 32.42 6.36
C TYR A 56 4.66 33.73 5.82
N THR A 57 4.82 34.00 4.51
CA THR A 57 4.32 35.23 3.87
C THR A 57 2.79 35.27 3.86
N ARG A 58 2.22 36.44 4.13
CA ARG A 58 0.76 36.68 4.15
C ARG A 58 0.21 37.23 2.83
N GLU A 59 1.05 37.28 1.80
CA GLU A 59 0.62 37.69 0.46
C GLU A 59 -0.42 36.69 -0.08
N PRO A 60 -1.54 37.16 -0.67
CA PRO A 60 -2.67 36.29 -1.01
C PRO A 60 -2.30 35.18 -1.98
N LEU A 61 -1.41 35.47 -2.95
CA LEU A 61 -0.94 34.48 -3.92
C LEU A 61 -0.07 33.40 -3.27
N ALA A 62 0.81 33.79 -2.34
CA ALA A 62 1.66 32.86 -1.60
C ALA A 62 0.82 31.99 -0.66
N LEU A 63 -0.14 32.61 0.04
CA LEU A 63 -1.09 31.92 0.91
C LEU A 63 -1.90 30.88 0.13
N ALA A 64 -2.45 31.24 -1.03
CA ALA A 64 -3.19 30.32 -1.89
C ALA A 64 -2.33 29.12 -2.32
N HIS A 65 -1.07 29.36 -2.70
CA HIS A 65 -0.13 28.30 -3.03
C HIS A 65 0.19 27.39 -1.84
N THR A 66 0.42 27.96 -0.65
CA THR A 66 0.66 27.20 0.58
C THR A 66 -0.53 26.33 0.94
N ILE A 67 -1.76 26.87 0.87
CA ILE A 67 -3.00 26.11 1.10
C ILE A 67 -3.13 24.97 0.09
N PHE A 68 -2.87 25.23 -1.19
CA PHE A 68 -2.88 24.21 -2.22
C PHE A 68 -1.88 23.08 -1.93
N CYS A 69 -0.65 23.41 -1.52
CA CYS A 69 0.37 22.43 -1.13
C CYS A 69 -0.10 21.56 0.05
N ILE A 70 -0.71 22.16 1.07
CA ILE A 70 -1.24 21.45 2.24
C ILE A 70 -2.37 20.50 1.83
N ILE A 71 -3.31 20.95 0.99
CA ILE A 71 -4.41 20.12 0.48
C ILE A 71 -3.87 18.94 -0.33
N MET A 72 -2.92 19.19 -1.23
CA MET A 72 -2.29 18.15 -2.05
C MET A 72 -1.56 17.12 -1.19
N LEU A 73 -0.75 17.56 -0.23
CA LEU A 73 -0.01 16.67 0.66
C LEU A 73 -0.94 15.84 1.53
N SER A 74 -1.93 16.48 2.18
CA SER A 74 -2.89 15.81 3.06
C SER A 74 -3.78 14.83 2.30
N SER A 75 -4.32 15.21 1.14
CA SER A 75 -5.13 14.31 0.31
C SER A 75 -4.32 13.11 -0.17
N THR A 76 -3.06 13.29 -0.57
CA THR A 76 -2.16 12.20 -0.96
C THR A 76 -1.91 11.24 0.21
N MET A 77 -1.68 11.78 1.41
CA MET A 77 -1.50 10.99 2.63
C MET A 77 -2.74 10.17 2.98
N VAL A 78 -3.91 10.81 2.99
CA VAL A 78 -5.20 10.16 3.28
C VAL A 78 -5.50 9.07 2.25
N LEU A 79 -5.38 9.37 0.96
CA LEU A 79 -5.60 8.41 -0.11
C LEU A 79 -4.66 7.21 0.02
N THR A 80 -3.40 7.45 0.38
CA THR A 80 -2.42 6.38 0.61
C THR A 80 -2.87 5.47 1.74
N VAL A 81 -3.26 6.02 2.89
CA VAL A 81 -3.77 5.23 4.02
C VAL A 81 -5.04 4.46 3.63
N VAL A 82 -5.98 5.08 2.93
CA VAL A 82 -7.23 4.44 2.49
C VAL A 82 -6.96 3.28 1.54
N PHE A 83 -6.14 3.48 0.50
CA PHE A 83 -5.85 2.42 -0.46
C PHE A 83 -5.10 1.26 0.17
N TYR A 84 -4.06 1.53 0.97
CA TYR A 84 -3.30 0.48 1.65
C TYR A 84 -4.13 -0.23 2.73
N GLY A 85 -4.96 0.50 3.46
CA GLY A 85 -5.89 -0.07 4.44
C GLY A 85 -6.88 -1.02 3.77
N LYS A 86 -7.50 -0.61 2.65
CA LYS A 86 -8.41 -1.48 1.87
C LYS A 86 -7.68 -2.72 1.33
N THR A 87 -6.49 -2.56 0.75
CA THR A 87 -5.68 -3.70 0.29
C THR A 87 -5.35 -4.66 1.42
N PHE A 88 -4.96 -4.14 2.59
CA PHE A 88 -4.67 -4.95 3.78
C PHE A 88 -5.87 -5.75 4.25
N LEU A 89 -7.06 -5.15 4.31
CA LEU A 89 -8.29 -5.85 4.70
C LEU A 89 -8.63 -7.00 3.74
N VAL A 90 -8.50 -6.77 2.43
CA VAL A 90 -8.74 -7.82 1.42
C VAL A 90 -7.74 -8.96 1.54
N VAL A 91 -6.44 -8.66 1.65
CA VAL A 91 -5.41 -9.69 1.83
C VAL A 91 -5.64 -10.47 3.14
N ARG A 92 -6.03 -9.79 4.22
CA ARG A 92 -6.37 -10.45 5.49
C ARG A 92 -7.58 -11.37 5.35
N ALA A 93 -8.62 -10.96 4.63
CA ALA A 93 -9.79 -11.80 4.37
C ALA A 93 -9.40 -13.07 3.61
N HIS A 94 -8.61 -12.95 2.53
CA HIS A 94 -8.13 -14.12 1.76
C HIS A 94 -7.27 -15.07 2.61
N VAL A 95 -6.42 -14.54 3.50
CA VAL A 95 -5.60 -15.37 4.39
C VAL A 95 -6.46 -16.13 5.40
N ASN A 96 -7.49 -15.48 5.95
CA ASN A 96 -8.41 -16.11 6.89
C ASN A 96 -9.23 -17.22 6.22
N GLU A 97 -9.73 -16.98 5.00
CA GLU A 97 -10.47 -17.97 4.22
C GLU A 97 -9.58 -19.19 3.90
N LEU A 98 -8.35 -18.97 3.46
CA LEU A 98 -7.39 -20.05 3.20
C LEU A 98 -7.09 -20.86 4.47
N SER A 99 -6.90 -20.18 5.61
CA SER A 99 -6.68 -20.84 6.89
C SER A 99 -7.89 -21.70 7.31
N GLY A 100 -9.11 -21.21 7.07
CA GLY A 100 -10.34 -21.97 7.30
C GLY A 100 -10.41 -23.22 6.43
N MET A 101 -10.17 -23.09 5.13
CA MET A 101 -10.16 -24.22 4.20
C MET A 101 -9.12 -25.29 4.56
N ILE A 102 -7.91 -24.88 4.97
CA ILE A 102 -6.86 -25.82 5.41
C ILE A 102 -7.32 -26.59 6.65
N LYS A 103 -7.90 -25.89 7.63
CA LYS A 103 -8.40 -26.53 8.87
C LYS A 103 -9.52 -27.53 8.56
N THR A 104 -10.47 -27.18 7.70
CA THR A 104 -11.55 -28.09 7.30
C THR A 104 -11.02 -29.32 6.57
N GLN A 105 -10.05 -29.16 5.66
CA GLN A 105 -9.44 -30.32 4.99
C GLN A 105 -8.65 -31.23 5.94
N LEU A 106 -7.95 -30.67 6.92
CA LEU A 106 -7.24 -31.46 7.92
C LEU A 106 -8.21 -32.28 8.77
N ILE A 107 -9.33 -31.69 9.18
CA ILE A 107 -10.39 -32.40 9.93
C ILE A 107 -10.99 -33.52 9.07
N MET A 108 -11.39 -33.24 7.82
CA MET A 108 -11.94 -34.25 6.91
C MET A 108 -10.95 -35.40 6.63
N SER A 109 -9.65 -35.09 6.52
CA SER A 109 -8.61 -36.11 6.33
C SER A 109 -8.34 -36.93 7.58
N ALA A 110 -8.52 -36.36 8.77
CA ALA A 110 -8.36 -37.09 10.03
C ALA A 110 -9.57 -38.02 10.30
N THR A 111 -10.78 -37.57 9.99
CA THR A 111 -12.01 -38.35 10.18
C THR A 111 -12.16 -39.48 9.14
N GLY A 112 -11.56 -39.35 7.96
CA GLY A 112 -11.61 -40.38 6.90
C GLY A 112 -10.85 -41.68 7.20
N ASN A 113 -10.01 -41.71 8.25
CA ASN A 113 -9.25 -42.90 8.66
C ASN A 113 -9.71 -43.49 10.00
N SER A 114 -10.65 -42.85 10.70
CA SER A 114 -11.31 -43.41 11.88
C SER A 114 -12.58 -44.12 11.44
N THR A 115 -12.55 -45.45 11.42
CA THR A 115 -13.74 -46.30 11.53
C THR A 115 -14.51 -45.82 12.76
N ILE A 116 -15.61 -45.09 12.56
CA ILE A 116 -16.41 -44.51 13.63
C ILE A 116 -17.23 -45.61 14.29
N ASP A 117 -16.96 -45.80 15.58
CA ASP A 117 -17.87 -46.35 16.57
C ASP A 117 -18.87 -45.22 16.95
N PRO A 118 -20.19 -45.37 16.72
CA PRO A 118 -21.15 -44.29 16.79
C PRO A 118 -21.62 -44.07 18.24
N SER A 119 -20.82 -43.40 19.07
CA SER A 119 -21.25 -43.01 20.42
C SER A 119 -20.50 -41.81 21.00
N GLN A 120 -20.52 -40.63 20.36
CA GLN A 120 -20.33 -39.39 21.14
C GLN A 120 -20.87 -38.13 20.44
N SER A 121 -21.86 -37.56 21.11
CA SER A 121 -22.65 -36.38 20.78
C SER A 121 -22.00 -35.06 21.21
N ASP A 122 -22.28 -34.02 20.42
CA ASP A 122 -22.42 -32.60 20.78
C ASP A 122 -21.24 -31.85 21.42
N GLN A 123 -20.44 -31.19 20.57
CA GLN A 123 -19.70 -29.99 21.00
C GLN A 123 -19.87 -28.84 20.00
N LYS A 124 -20.73 -27.89 20.39
CA LYS A 124 -21.07 -26.66 19.66
C LYS A 124 -19.91 -25.66 19.81
N VAL A 125 -19.08 -25.51 18.77
CA VAL A 125 -18.02 -24.50 18.75
C VAL A 125 -18.61 -23.15 18.34
N LEU A 126 -18.73 -22.26 19.32
CA LEU A 126 -19.09 -20.85 19.14
C LEU A 126 -17.91 -20.12 18.46
N VAL A 127 -18.09 -19.69 17.21
CA VAL A 127 -17.12 -18.82 16.51
C VAL A 127 -17.52 -17.37 16.78
N ASP A 128 -16.77 -16.74 17.69
CA ASP A 128 -17.05 -15.39 18.17
C ASP A 128 -16.67 -14.30 17.14
N GLY A 129 -17.58 -13.33 16.98
CA GLY A 129 -17.64 -12.37 15.89
C GLY A 129 -16.92 -11.06 16.18
N GLY A 130 -15.64 -10.98 15.82
CA GLY A 130 -14.83 -9.74 15.93
C GLY A 130 -14.83 -8.82 14.70
N GLY A 131 -15.86 -8.88 13.83
CA GLY A 131 -15.84 -8.25 12.49
C GLY A 131 -16.58 -6.90 12.35
N GLY A 132 -17.41 -6.51 13.32
CA GLY A 132 -18.43 -5.47 13.13
C GLY A 132 -17.89 -4.05 12.86
N PHE A 133 -16.77 -3.67 13.48
CA PHE A 133 -16.20 -2.33 13.31
C PHE A 133 -15.62 -2.13 11.89
N TRP A 134 -14.88 -3.13 11.40
CA TRP A 134 -14.25 -3.06 10.08
C TRP A 134 -15.25 -3.20 8.93
N ALA A 135 -16.32 -3.98 9.12
CA ALA A 135 -17.40 -4.08 8.14
C ALA A 135 -18.14 -2.74 7.96
N ARG A 136 -18.48 -2.06 9.07
CA ARG A 136 -19.12 -0.73 9.04
C ARG A 136 -18.22 0.35 8.42
N LEU A 137 -16.90 0.31 8.68
CA LEU A 137 -15.95 1.23 8.06
C LEU A 137 -15.83 0.98 6.54
N VAL A 138 -15.94 -0.26 6.10
CA VAL A 138 -15.89 -0.62 4.67
C VAL A 138 -17.15 -0.14 3.92
N GLU A 139 -18.32 -0.23 4.54
CA GLU A 139 -19.61 0.24 3.99
C GLU A 139 -19.67 1.77 3.85
N ASN A 140 -19.26 2.52 4.87
CA ASN A 140 -19.29 3.99 4.82
C ASN A 140 -18.38 4.59 3.73
N ILE A 141 -17.32 3.88 3.31
CA ILE A 141 -16.38 4.33 2.26
C ILE A 141 -16.89 3.97 0.85
N LYS A 142 -17.88 3.07 0.73
CA LYS A 142 -18.45 2.68 -0.57
C LYS A 142 -19.11 3.86 -1.30
N PHE A 143 -19.51 4.90 -0.55
CA PHE A 143 -20.21 6.09 -1.04
C PHE A 143 -19.32 7.07 -1.85
N SER A 144 -17.98 7.00 -1.77
CA SER A 144 -17.09 7.90 -2.54
C SER A 144 -16.46 7.30 -3.80
N LEU A 145 -16.72 6.03 -4.13
CA LEU A 145 -16.05 5.31 -5.22
C LEU A 145 -16.88 5.14 -6.50
N SER A 146 -18.07 5.72 -6.57
CA SER A 146 -18.89 5.76 -7.81
C SER A 146 -18.24 6.59 -8.94
N LEU A 147 -17.19 7.37 -8.64
CA LEU A 147 -16.44 8.16 -9.64
C LEU A 147 -15.52 7.30 -10.53
N PHE A 148 -15.25 6.04 -10.18
CA PHE A 148 -14.40 5.14 -10.97
C PHE A 148 -15.22 3.94 -11.47
N GLY A 149 -15.99 4.19 -12.53
CA GLY A 149 -16.68 3.27 -13.44
C GLY A 149 -16.72 1.79 -13.07
N SER A 150 -17.93 1.32 -12.77
CA SER A 150 -18.31 -0.09 -12.76
C SER A 150 -18.08 -0.66 -14.16
N GLY A 151 -17.03 -1.48 -14.30
CA GLY A 151 -16.81 -2.28 -15.50
C GLY A 151 -17.19 -3.69 -15.11
N GLU A 152 -18.39 -4.09 -15.49
CA GLU A 152 -18.86 -5.48 -15.48
C GLU A 152 -17.90 -6.31 -16.34
N VAL A 153 -17.40 -7.40 -15.76
CA VAL A 153 -16.68 -8.43 -16.51
C VAL A 153 -17.63 -9.60 -16.56
N ASP A 154 -18.29 -9.76 -17.71
CA ASP A 154 -18.99 -10.97 -18.09
C ASP A 154 -17.98 -12.11 -18.19
N ASP A 155 -18.17 -13.14 -17.38
CA ASP A 155 -17.46 -14.42 -17.50
C ASP A 155 -18.52 -15.50 -17.73
N GLN A 156 -18.97 -15.59 -18.98
CA GLN A 156 -19.86 -16.64 -19.48
C GLN A 156 -19.01 -17.59 -20.33
N GLY A 157 -18.51 -18.64 -19.69
CA GLY A 157 -17.80 -19.74 -20.32
C GLY A 157 -18.41 -21.07 -19.86
N ASP A 158 -19.26 -21.63 -20.72
CA ASP A 158 -19.79 -22.99 -20.64
C ASP A 158 -18.67 -24.03 -20.45
N GLU A 159 -18.93 -25.06 -19.64
CA GLU A 159 -18.52 -26.41 -20.02
C GLU A 159 -19.30 -27.49 -19.24
N SER A 160 -20.08 -28.23 -20.01
CA SER A 160 -20.63 -29.53 -19.69
C SER A 160 -19.52 -30.59 -19.76
N SER A 161 -19.44 -31.47 -18.76
CA SER A 161 -19.24 -32.92 -18.97
C SER A 161 -19.16 -33.71 -17.66
N GLN A 162 -20.07 -34.68 -17.55
CA GLN A 162 -20.03 -35.80 -16.62
C GLN A 162 -18.86 -36.73 -16.97
N GLY A 163 -18.16 -37.23 -15.94
CA GLY A 163 -17.34 -38.45 -16.06
C GLY A 163 -15.91 -38.35 -15.53
N SER A 164 -15.71 -38.62 -14.24
CA SER A 164 -14.54 -39.35 -13.66
C SER A 164 -14.36 -39.01 -12.16
N ARG A 165 -14.98 -39.82 -11.30
CA ARG A 165 -14.96 -39.63 -9.84
C ARG A 165 -13.59 -39.90 -9.18
N GLY A 166 -12.62 -40.49 -9.90
CA GLY A 166 -11.30 -40.87 -9.36
C GLY A 166 -10.16 -39.85 -9.52
N LYS A 167 -10.23 -38.89 -10.45
CA LYS A 167 -9.16 -37.89 -10.68
C LYS A 167 -9.34 -36.57 -9.91
N ARG A 168 -10.53 -36.33 -9.33
CA ARG A 168 -10.90 -35.07 -8.65
C ARG A 168 -10.06 -34.75 -7.41
N ALA A 169 -9.61 -35.75 -6.66
CA ALA A 169 -8.82 -35.53 -5.43
C ALA A 169 -7.38 -35.06 -5.69
N SER A 170 -6.81 -35.37 -6.87
CA SER A 170 -5.44 -34.95 -7.22
C SER A 170 -5.39 -33.51 -7.75
N PHE A 171 -6.45 -33.05 -8.40
CA PHE A 171 -6.55 -31.72 -9.00
C PHE A 171 -6.75 -30.62 -7.93
N THR A 172 -7.51 -30.93 -6.87
CA THR A 172 -7.74 -30.02 -5.74
C THR A 172 -6.46 -29.74 -4.94
N LYS A 173 -5.59 -30.73 -4.70
CA LYS A 173 -4.30 -30.53 -4.02
C LYS A 173 -3.34 -29.62 -4.81
N LYS A 174 -3.25 -29.78 -6.13
CA LYS A 174 -2.38 -28.94 -6.99
C LYS A 174 -2.91 -27.50 -7.11
N SER A 175 -4.22 -27.31 -7.21
CA SER A 175 -4.83 -25.97 -7.25
C SER A 175 -4.65 -25.20 -5.94
N MET A 176 -4.83 -25.87 -4.80
CA MET A 176 -4.69 -25.26 -3.47
C MET A 176 -3.26 -24.79 -3.18
N THR A 177 -2.26 -25.58 -3.57
CA THR A 177 -0.84 -25.20 -3.41
C THR A 177 -0.45 -24.00 -4.27
N ARG A 178 -1.02 -23.85 -5.48
CA ARG A 178 -0.81 -22.66 -6.33
C ARG A 178 -1.43 -21.40 -5.71
N LYS A 179 -2.68 -21.47 -5.24
CA LYS A 179 -3.35 -20.36 -4.53
C LYS A 179 -2.63 -19.95 -3.24
N GLN A 180 -2.09 -20.91 -2.49
CA GLN A 180 -1.30 -20.61 -1.30
C GLN A 180 0.01 -19.88 -1.63
N LYS A 181 0.69 -20.25 -2.72
CA LYS A 181 1.91 -19.57 -3.17
C LYS A 181 1.65 -18.13 -3.61
N THR A 182 0.57 -17.88 -4.36
CA THR A 182 0.21 -16.52 -4.80
C THR A 182 -0.13 -15.62 -3.61
N LEU A 183 -0.93 -16.10 -2.64
CA LEU A 183 -1.27 -15.34 -1.44
C LEU A 183 -0.06 -15.03 -0.55
N ARG A 184 0.89 -15.97 -0.42
CA ARG A 184 2.15 -15.71 0.30
C ARG A 184 2.95 -14.61 -0.37
N LEU A 185 3.03 -14.62 -1.70
CA LEU A 185 3.74 -13.60 -2.47
C LEU A 185 3.05 -12.24 -2.35
N GLU A 186 1.72 -12.19 -2.46
CA GLU A 186 0.93 -10.95 -2.27
C GLU A 186 1.12 -10.36 -0.88
N ARG A 187 1.08 -11.19 0.17
CA ARG A 187 1.28 -10.74 1.56
C ARG A 187 2.68 -10.18 1.76
N GLU A 188 3.69 -10.83 1.21
CA GLU A 188 5.07 -10.40 1.32
C GLU A 188 5.31 -9.09 0.56
N VAL A 189 4.80 -8.98 -0.66
CA VAL A 189 4.83 -7.74 -1.44
C VAL A 189 4.10 -6.60 -0.72
N LEU A 190 2.92 -6.86 -0.15
CA LEU A 190 2.17 -5.87 0.62
C LEU A 190 2.96 -5.39 1.83
N ARG A 191 3.55 -6.31 2.62
CA ARG A 191 4.36 -5.97 3.79
C ARG A 191 5.52 -5.04 3.44
N ARG A 192 6.19 -5.30 2.32
CA ARG A 192 7.29 -4.45 1.81
C ARG A 192 6.79 -3.07 1.43
N SER A 193 5.69 -3.01 0.66
CA SER A 193 5.08 -1.73 0.29
C SER A 193 4.62 -0.93 1.51
N VAL A 194 4.06 -1.56 2.54
CA VAL A 194 3.68 -0.88 3.79
C VAL A 194 4.89 -0.30 4.52
N ARG A 195 6.04 -1.00 4.57
CA ARG A 195 7.26 -0.46 5.18
C ARG A 195 7.78 0.77 4.46
N ILE A 196 7.89 0.70 3.13
CA ILE A 196 8.37 1.81 2.29
C ILE A 196 7.45 3.02 2.44
N VAL A 197 6.14 2.80 2.35
CA VAL A 197 5.14 3.86 2.50
C VAL A 197 5.10 4.41 3.91
N GLY A 198 5.23 3.57 4.94
CA GLY A 198 5.27 4.00 6.33
C GLY A 198 6.46 4.93 6.62
N LEU A 199 7.64 4.58 6.12
CA LEU A 199 8.82 5.44 6.23
C LEU A 199 8.63 6.79 5.51
N PHE A 200 8.09 6.76 4.30
CA PHE A 200 7.75 7.95 3.53
C PHE A 200 6.78 8.84 4.31
N MET A 201 5.66 8.27 4.78
CA MET A 201 4.63 8.98 5.53
C MET A 201 5.18 9.60 6.81
N PHE A 202 6.05 8.89 7.52
CA PHE A 202 6.67 9.39 8.75
C PHE A 202 7.51 10.64 8.50
N GLY A 203 8.43 10.59 7.54
CA GLY A 203 9.29 11.74 7.21
C GLY A 203 8.48 12.94 6.71
N TRP A 204 7.53 12.70 5.80
CA TRP A 204 6.69 13.77 5.27
C TRP A 204 5.68 14.33 6.29
N CYS A 205 5.28 13.57 7.30
CA CYS A 205 4.38 14.07 8.35
C CYS A 205 5.08 15.11 9.24
N ILE A 206 6.33 14.87 9.62
CA ILE A 206 7.14 15.84 10.37
C ILE A 206 7.34 17.10 9.53
N HIS A 207 7.67 16.94 8.25
CA HIS A 207 7.81 18.08 7.33
C HIS A 207 6.48 18.81 7.08
N ALA A 208 5.34 18.11 7.06
CA ALA A 208 4.01 18.70 6.96
C ALA A 208 3.69 19.54 8.19
N ALA A 209 4.04 19.07 9.39
CA ALA A 209 3.85 19.81 10.63
C ALA A 209 4.66 21.11 10.63
N MET A 210 5.89 21.09 10.10
CA MET A 210 6.73 22.27 9.89
C MET A 210 6.03 23.28 8.96
N PHE A 211 5.53 22.81 7.81
CA PHE A 211 4.77 23.65 6.87
C PHE A 211 3.52 24.26 7.51
N ALA A 212 2.74 23.45 8.22
CA ALA A 212 1.52 23.91 8.89
C ALA A 212 1.83 24.96 9.97
N TYR A 213 2.92 24.78 10.72
CA TYR A 213 3.37 25.76 11.70
C TYR A 213 3.63 27.13 11.06
N GLU A 214 4.39 27.18 9.95
CA GLU A 214 4.70 28.45 9.29
C GLU A 214 3.45 29.11 8.70
N ALA A 215 2.57 28.32 8.09
CA ALA A 215 1.32 28.80 7.51
C ALA A 215 0.39 29.41 8.59
N ILE A 216 0.28 28.75 9.75
CA ILE A 216 -0.61 29.19 10.84
C ILE A 216 0.01 30.38 11.58
N SER A 217 1.27 30.25 12.02
CA SER A 217 1.93 31.27 12.85
C SER A 217 2.30 32.53 12.08
N GLY A 218 2.53 32.43 10.76
CA GLY A 218 3.08 33.53 9.95
C GLY A 218 4.50 33.92 10.37
N LYS A 219 5.20 33.02 11.09
CA LYS A 219 6.58 33.20 11.53
C LYS A 219 7.47 32.13 10.90
N PRO A 220 8.77 32.40 10.71
CA PRO A 220 9.71 31.37 10.27
C PRO A 220 9.76 30.23 11.29
N CYS A 221 9.89 28.99 10.81
CA CYS A 221 10.01 27.83 11.66
C CYS A 221 11.27 27.91 12.56
N PRO A 222 11.19 27.51 13.84
CA PRO A 222 12.36 27.37 14.68
C PRO A 222 13.42 26.45 14.05
N TYR A 223 14.69 26.81 14.21
CA TYR A 223 15.84 26.07 13.67
C TYR A 223 15.75 24.55 13.87
N VAL A 224 15.41 24.12 15.09
CA VAL A 224 15.36 22.69 15.45
C VAL A 224 14.31 21.94 14.61
N MET A 225 13.11 22.51 14.51
CA MET A 225 12.02 21.88 13.75
C MET A 225 12.31 21.88 12.24
N ASP A 226 12.93 22.96 11.74
CA ASP A 226 13.39 23.08 10.36
C ASP A 226 14.45 22.01 10.00
N PHE A 227 15.47 21.87 10.86
CA PHE A 227 16.52 20.86 10.71
C PHE A 227 15.94 19.43 10.72
N PHE A 228 15.08 19.11 11.68
CA PHE A 228 14.46 17.78 11.78
C PHE A 228 13.55 17.47 10.60
N GLY A 229 12.72 18.43 10.17
CA GLY A 229 11.81 18.25 9.05
C GLY A 229 12.54 17.90 7.75
N HIS A 230 13.57 18.67 7.41
CA HIS A 230 14.37 18.42 6.21
C HIS A 230 15.21 17.15 6.32
N THR A 231 15.87 16.92 7.46
CA THR A 231 16.72 15.73 7.65
C THR A 231 15.91 14.44 7.54
N MET A 232 14.70 14.39 8.13
CA MET A 232 13.86 13.20 8.07
C MET A 232 13.39 12.85 6.65
N VAL A 233 13.10 13.86 5.82
CA VAL A 233 12.76 13.64 4.41
C VAL A 233 13.98 13.14 3.62
N ILE A 234 15.16 13.71 3.86
CA ILE A 234 16.41 13.28 3.21
C ILE A 234 16.75 11.83 3.60
N VAL A 235 16.70 11.50 4.89
CA VAL A 235 16.93 10.14 5.38
C VAL A 235 15.93 9.18 4.75
N GLY A 236 14.65 9.56 4.67
CA GLY A 236 13.61 8.77 4.01
C GLY A 236 13.91 8.52 2.52
N ALA A 237 14.45 9.51 1.81
CA ALA A 237 14.85 9.38 0.40
C ALA A 237 16.07 8.45 0.24
N VAL A 238 17.05 8.54 1.12
CA VAL A 238 18.25 7.69 1.11
C VAL A 238 17.91 6.24 1.45
N LEU A 239 17.05 6.00 2.45
CA LEU A 239 16.67 4.66 2.90
C LEU A 239 15.80 3.89 1.89
N GLN A 240 15.06 4.58 1.01
CA GLN A 240 14.16 3.94 0.05
C GLN A 240 14.89 2.94 -0.89
N PRO A 241 15.98 3.31 -1.58
CA PRO A 241 16.79 2.36 -2.34
C PRO A 241 17.25 1.15 -1.53
N PHE A 242 17.72 1.36 -0.30
CA PHE A 242 18.17 0.26 0.57
C PHE A 242 17.03 -0.70 0.90
N LEU A 243 15.84 -0.19 1.21
CA LEU A 243 14.65 -1.02 1.43
C LEU A 243 14.26 -1.80 0.17
N LEU A 244 14.35 -1.18 -1.02
CA LEU A 244 14.07 -1.85 -2.29
C LEU A 244 15.06 -2.99 -2.58
N VAL A 245 16.35 -2.77 -2.35
CA VAL A 245 17.40 -3.79 -2.53
C VAL A 245 17.27 -4.92 -1.52
N HIS A 246 17.12 -4.58 -0.23
CA HIS A 246 16.99 -5.56 0.86
C HIS A 246 15.74 -6.43 0.69
N ASP A 247 14.61 -5.82 0.32
CA ASP A 247 13.35 -6.52 0.27
C ASP A 247 13.17 -7.32 -1.03
N ASN A 248 13.68 -6.85 -2.16
CA ASN A 248 13.48 -7.52 -3.43
C ASN A 248 14.73 -8.32 -3.84
N LYS A 249 14.79 -9.61 -3.49
CA LYS A 249 15.89 -10.52 -3.88
C LYS A 249 16.23 -10.49 -5.38
N LEU A 250 15.24 -10.32 -6.27
CA LEU A 250 15.49 -10.22 -7.71
C LEU A 250 16.19 -8.91 -8.07
N PHE A 251 15.71 -7.80 -7.49
CA PHE A 251 16.34 -6.49 -7.69
C PHE A 251 17.73 -6.44 -7.04
N GLY A 252 17.90 -7.02 -5.86
CA GLY A 252 19.19 -7.11 -5.19
C GLY A 252 20.21 -7.93 -5.98
N ARG A 253 19.79 -9.02 -6.63
CA ARG A 253 20.65 -9.77 -7.57
C ARG A 253 21.03 -8.93 -8.78
N ALA A 254 20.07 -8.31 -9.46
CA ALA A 254 20.33 -7.44 -10.61
C ALA A 254 21.26 -6.26 -10.23
N PHE A 255 21.06 -5.68 -9.04
CA PHE A 255 21.90 -4.60 -8.51
C PHE A 255 23.32 -5.10 -8.21
N CYS A 256 23.49 -6.24 -7.55
CA CYS A 256 24.79 -6.87 -7.32
C CYS A 256 25.52 -7.17 -8.64
N GLU A 257 24.81 -7.69 -9.64
CA GLU A 257 25.36 -7.98 -10.98
C GLU A 257 25.85 -6.69 -11.65
N GLN A 258 25.05 -5.62 -11.59
CA GLN A 258 25.38 -4.35 -12.23
C GLN A 258 26.54 -3.60 -11.56
N PHE A 259 26.65 -3.67 -10.23
CA PHE A 259 27.70 -3.00 -9.46
C PHE A 259 28.89 -3.92 -9.10
N LYS A 260 28.89 -5.18 -9.54
CA LYS A 260 29.91 -6.20 -9.23
C LYS A 260 30.15 -6.36 -7.71
N ILE A 261 29.11 -6.19 -6.91
CA ILE A 261 29.19 -6.31 -5.45
C ILE A 261 29.06 -7.80 -5.08
N PRO A 262 29.98 -8.37 -4.28
CA PRO A 262 29.90 -9.78 -3.90
C PRO A 262 28.61 -10.06 -3.12
N PRO A 263 27.89 -11.16 -3.44
CA PRO A 263 26.56 -11.45 -2.90
C PRO A 263 26.51 -11.67 -1.39
N ALA A 264 27.66 -11.87 -0.74
CA ALA A 264 27.78 -12.06 0.70
C ALA A 264 27.24 -10.88 1.54
N TRP A 265 27.18 -9.67 0.97
CA TRP A 265 26.71 -8.48 1.68
C TRP A 265 25.18 -8.37 1.81
N ILE A 266 24.39 -9.13 1.04
CA ILE A 266 22.93 -9.00 0.99
C ILE A 266 22.22 -10.06 1.86
N GLY A 267 22.95 -10.95 2.53
CA GLY A 267 22.34 -12.00 3.36
C GLY A 267 21.33 -12.85 2.57
N ILE A 268 21.65 -13.16 1.31
CA ILE A 268 20.81 -13.98 0.40
C ILE A 268 20.93 -15.45 0.74
#